data_AF-A0A7Y7E6P7-F1
#
_entry.id   AF-A0A7Y7E6P7-F1
#
_cell.length_a   1.000
_cell.length_b   1.000
_cell.length_c   1.000
_cell.angle_alpha   90.00
_cell.angle_beta   90.00
_cell.angle_gamma   90.00
#
_symmetry.space_group_name_H-M   'P 1'
#
loop_
_entity.id
_entity.type
_entity.pdbx_description
1 polymer ?
#
loop_
_entity_poly.entity_id
_entity_poly.type
_entity_poly.pdbx_seq_one_letter_code
_entity_poly.pdbx_strand_id
1 'polypeptide(L)'
;MTDPFQQLQSALDLLDEQFSSPEPFTLRGCTHCYGEKDFEVLSGPVDLVPDDLVVATLLEVPSHWSDFAGLFRRMTPRILRAAVMEELHVFPDVLATRILEAGWQQWPAPQRDAVTGLWHAWLRAILHQYPSSVPASAALEVIAAVTGTLKPWLDIWSDTLTPAADRHLADLVDRWNSEWGMEDLRLGAMDEFHATPELTAWLQGAVWNRLGRTQQDELSRMWRILAESAANGRGRQALPDHVRVAVPQRSSPPLSSSRLRS
;
A
#
# COMPACT_ATOMS: atom_id res chain seq x y z
N MET A 1 -16.06 -9.16 22.17
CA MET A 1 -15.40 -8.63 20.96
C MET A 1 -13.91 -8.76 21.19
N THR A 2 -13.19 -9.45 20.31
CA THR A 2 -11.73 -9.57 20.38
C THR A 2 -11.10 -8.21 20.08
N ASP A 3 -10.05 -7.86 20.82
CA ASP A 3 -9.26 -6.64 20.64
C ASP A 3 -8.71 -6.53 19.20
N PRO A 4 -8.88 -5.40 18.48
CA PRO A 4 -8.36 -5.21 17.12
C PRO A 4 -6.86 -5.51 16.96
N PHE A 5 -6.05 -5.24 17.98
CA PHE A 5 -4.61 -5.56 17.93
C PHE A 5 -4.35 -7.06 18.02
N GLN A 6 -5.07 -7.75 18.89
CA GLN A 6 -5.00 -9.21 18.97
C GLN A 6 -5.47 -9.86 17.65
N GLN A 7 -6.49 -9.29 16.99
CA GLN A 7 -6.91 -9.74 15.66
C GLN A 7 -5.81 -9.52 14.63
N LEU A 8 -5.13 -8.37 14.66
CA LEU A 8 -4.02 -8.10 13.76
C LEU A 8 -2.86 -9.09 13.96
N GLN A 9 -2.46 -9.34 15.21
CA GLN A 9 -1.42 -10.33 15.50
C GLN A 9 -1.82 -11.73 15.00
N SER A 10 -3.07 -12.14 15.26
CA SER A 10 -3.58 -13.45 14.78
C SER A 10 -3.57 -13.55 13.26
N ALA A 11 -3.84 -12.45 12.55
CA ALA A 11 -3.79 -12.42 11.09
C ALA A 11 -2.37 -12.49 10.54
N LEU A 12 -1.40 -11.87 11.21
CA LEU A 12 0.03 -11.99 10.89
C LEU A 12 0.53 -13.42 11.12
N ASP A 13 0.14 -14.06 12.23
CA ASP A 13 0.53 -15.44 12.53
C ASP A 13 -0.07 -16.43 11.52
N LEU A 14 -1.34 -16.22 11.13
CA LEU A 14 -1.98 -17.00 10.07
C LEU A 14 -1.28 -16.80 8.71
N LEU A 15 -0.85 -15.57 8.40
CA LEU A 15 -0.08 -15.29 7.20
C LEU A 15 1.22 -16.10 7.17
N ASP A 16 1.98 -16.11 8.26
CA ASP A 16 3.21 -16.90 8.35
C ASP A 16 2.91 -18.40 8.17
N GLU A 17 1.86 -18.92 8.80
CA GLU A 17 1.43 -20.33 8.66
C GLU A 17 1.12 -20.70 7.21
N GLN A 18 0.30 -19.92 6.50
CA GLN A 18 -0.14 -20.25 5.14
C GLN A 18 0.99 -20.17 4.09
N PHE A 19 2.09 -19.50 4.43
CA PHE A 19 3.26 -19.37 3.56
C PHE A 19 4.45 -20.24 4.02
N SER A 20 4.32 -20.99 5.11
CA SER A 20 5.38 -21.83 5.69
C SER A 20 5.76 -23.05 4.84
N SER A 21 5.04 -23.34 3.75
CA SER A 21 5.28 -24.53 2.91
C SER A 21 6.51 -24.38 2.01
N PRO A 22 7.56 -25.19 2.19
CA PRO A 22 8.80 -25.06 1.42
C PRO A 22 8.67 -25.82 0.10
N GLU A 23 8.09 -25.18 -0.91
CA GLU A 23 8.36 -25.60 -2.28
C GLU A 23 9.86 -25.34 -2.57
N PRO A 24 10.60 -26.31 -3.13
CA PRO A 24 11.97 -26.07 -3.58
C PRO A 24 12.00 -24.86 -4.50
N PHE A 25 12.84 -23.89 -4.16
CA PHE A 25 12.94 -22.63 -4.86
C PHE A 25 14.40 -22.33 -5.11
N THR A 26 14.73 -21.96 -6.35
CA THR A 26 16.07 -21.56 -6.75
C THR A 26 15.95 -20.27 -7.51
N LEU A 27 16.51 -19.21 -6.95
CA LEU A 27 16.55 -17.90 -7.56
C LEU A 27 17.85 -17.71 -8.33
N ARG A 28 17.75 -17.00 -9.45
CA ARG A 28 18.86 -16.34 -10.13
C ARG A 28 18.42 -14.92 -10.46
N GLY A 29 19.31 -14.14 -11.08
CA GLY A 29 18.97 -12.78 -11.44
C GLY A 29 20.13 -12.02 -12.04
N CYS A 30 20.05 -10.70 -11.95
CA CYS A 30 21.08 -9.80 -12.41
C CYS A 30 22.36 -9.94 -11.55
N THR A 31 23.40 -10.57 -12.10
CA THR A 31 24.69 -10.78 -11.43
C THR A 31 25.53 -9.51 -11.32
N HIS A 32 25.09 -8.40 -11.91
CA HIS A 32 25.72 -7.09 -11.71
C HIS A 32 25.24 -6.41 -10.42
N CYS A 33 23.99 -6.66 -10.03
CA CYS A 33 23.36 -6.06 -8.85
C CYS A 33 23.53 -6.94 -7.61
N TYR A 34 23.45 -8.27 -7.77
CA TYR A 34 23.45 -9.24 -6.68
C TYR A 34 24.45 -10.36 -6.93
N GLY A 35 25.08 -10.86 -5.87
CA GLY A 35 26.01 -11.98 -5.93
C GLY A 35 25.30 -13.34 -5.82
N GLU A 36 26.02 -14.42 -6.15
CA GLU A 36 25.53 -15.80 -5.99
C GLU A 36 25.04 -16.08 -4.57
N LYS A 37 25.75 -15.55 -3.56
CA LYS A 37 25.37 -15.67 -2.15
C LYS A 37 24.02 -15.00 -1.84
N ASP A 38 23.70 -13.88 -2.47
CA ASP A 38 22.41 -13.20 -2.25
C ASP A 38 21.28 -14.06 -2.82
N PHE A 39 21.48 -14.65 -4.00
CA PHE A 39 20.53 -15.59 -4.57
C PHE A 39 20.38 -16.87 -3.76
N GLU A 40 21.46 -17.42 -3.20
CA GLU A 40 21.42 -18.57 -2.29
C GLU A 40 20.59 -18.26 -1.03
N VAL A 41 20.80 -17.08 -0.44
CA VAL A 41 20.03 -16.62 0.73
C VAL A 41 18.55 -16.44 0.39
N LEU A 42 18.23 -15.75 -0.71
CA LEU A 42 16.85 -15.56 -1.18
C LEU A 42 16.16 -16.87 -1.63
N SER A 43 16.95 -17.88 -1.99
CA SER A 43 16.45 -19.23 -2.30
C SER A 43 16.12 -20.05 -1.05
N GLY A 44 16.71 -19.68 0.09
CA GLY A 44 16.64 -20.40 1.35
C GLY A 44 15.39 -20.13 2.18
N PRO A 45 15.47 -20.43 3.50
CA PRO A 45 14.43 -20.09 4.47
C PRO A 45 14.22 -18.58 4.58
N VAL A 46 12.96 -18.15 4.48
CA VAL A 46 12.55 -16.72 4.41
C VAL A 46 12.87 -15.97 5.71
N ASP A 47 12.85 -16.66 6.84
CA ASP A 47 13.20 -16.15 8.17
C ASP A 47 14.70 -15.81 8.31
N LEU A 48 15.56 -16.40 7.47
CA LEU A 48 16.99 -16.17 7.47
C LEU A 48 17.43 -15.08 6.47
N VAL A 49 16.51 -14.57 5.65
CA VAL A 49 16.81 -13.51 4.67
C VAL A 49 17.06 -12.20 5.42
N PRO A 50 18.21 -11.52 5.25
CA PRO A 50 18.47 -10.20 5.83
C PRO A 50 17.51 -9.10 5.35
N ASP A 51 17.27 -8.08 6.17
CA ASP A 51 16.31 -7.02 5.88
C ASP A 51 16.66 -6.20 4.62
N ASP A 52 17.95 -6.00 4.32
CA ASP A 52 18.38 -5.33 3.09
C ASP A 52 17.95 -6.10 1.84
N LEU A 53 17.95 -7.43 1.88
CA LEU A 53 17.44 -8.28 0.80
C LEU A 53 15.90 -8.34 0.75
N VAL A 54 15.22 -8.17 1.88
CA VAL A 54 13.74 -7.97 1.89
C VAL A 54 13.38 -6.67 1.19
N VAL A 55 14.05 -5.58 1.57
CA VAL A 55 13.84 -4.26 0.95
C VAL A 55 14.21 -4.31 -0.53
N ALA A 56 15.32 -4.97 -0.90
CA ALA A 56 15.69 -5.16 -2.30
C ALA A 56 14.60 -5.88 -3.10
N THR A 57 14.02 -6.96 -2.55
CA THR A 57 12.93 -7.69 -3.21
C THR A 57 11.71 -6.81 -3.49
N LEU A 58 11.43 -5.85 -2.62
CA LEU A 58 10.34 -4.89 -2.76
C LEU A 58 10.67 -3.75 -3.74
N LEU A 59 11.87 -3.17 -3.67
CA LEU A 59 12.19 -1.92 -4.38
C LEU A 59 12.78 -2.15 -5.77
N GLU A 60 13.47 -3.26 -6.00
CA GLU A 60 14.06 -3.56 -7.30
C GLU A 60 13.03 -3.86 -8.38
N VAL A 61 13.41 -3.59 -9.62
CA VAL A 61 12.58 -3.92 -10.80
C VAL A 61 12.43 -5.45 -10.95
N PRO A 62 11.27 -5.96 -11.38
CA PRO A 62 11.00 -7.40 -11.38
C PRO A 62 11.99 -8.19 -12.25
N SER A 63 12.45 -7.58 -13.34
CA SER A 63 13.37 -8.18 -14.30
C SER A 63 14.77 -8.47 -13.74
N HIS A 64 15.10 -7.96 -12.55
CA HIS A 64 16.34 -8.33 -11.85
C HIS A 64 16.30 -9.73 -11.26
N TRP A 65 15.11 -10.33 -11.15
CA TRP A 65 14.88 -11.65 -10.58
C TRP A 65 14.43 -12.61 -11.68
N SER A 66 15.01 -13.81 -11.73
CA SER A 66 14.62 -14.82 -12.74
C SER A 66 13.19 -15.35 -12.53
N ASP A 67 12.71 -15.27 -11.28
CA ASP A 67 11.34 -15.60 -10.89
C ASP A 67 10.85 -14.63 -9.81
N PHE A 68 10.54 -13.39 -10.22
CA PHE A 68 10.02 -12.37 -9.33
C PHE A 68 8.71 -12.81 -8.65
N ALA A 69 7.78 -13.41 -9.40
CA ALA A 69 6.48 -13.79 -8.85
C ALA A 69 6.63 -14.85 -7.74
N GLY A 70 7.45 -15.88 -7.97
CA GLY A 70 7.77 -16.89 -6.97
C GLY A 70 8.52 -16.31 -5.76
N LEU A 71 9.51 -15.45 -6.00
CA LEU A 71 10.26 -14.76 -4.94
C LEU A 71 9.34 -13.90 -4.07
N PHE A 72 8.58 -13.00 -4.68
CA PHE A 72 7.75 -12.04 -3.98
C PHE A 72 6.62 -12.74 -3.21
N ARG A 73 6.01 -13.78 -3.78
CA ARG A 73 5.06 -14.64 -3.06
C ARG A 73 5.69 -15.22 -1.79
N ARG A 74 6.89 -15.81 -1.89
CA ARG A 74 7.59 -16.36 -0.71
C ARG A 74 7.94 -15.31 0.33
N MET A 75 8.34 -14.11 -0.11
CA MET A 75 8.73 -13.01 0.77
C MET A 75 7.54 -12.24 1.36
N THR A 76 6.31 -12.49 0.88
CA THR A 76 5.10 -11.76 1.27
C THR A 76 4.92 -11.68 2.78
N PRO A 77 5.08 -12.74 3.60
CA PRO A 77 4.90 -12.62 5.04
C PRO A 77 5.87 -11.63 5.70
N ARG A 78 7.16 -11.69 5.34
CA ARG A 78 8.19 -10.74 5.84
C ARG A 78 7.89 -9.31 5.40
N ILE A 79 7.55 -9.11 4.13
CA ILE A 79 7.27 -7.77 3.57
C ILE A 79 6.03 -7.16 4.21
N LEU A 80 4.94 -7.92 4.31
CA LEU A 80 3.68 -7.42 4.88
C LEU A 80 3.79 -7.19 6.38
N ARG A 81 4.45 -8.08 7.13
CA ARG A 81 4.73 -7.86 8.55
C ARG A 81 5.52 -6.57 8.76
N ALA A 82 6.59 -6.36 7.99
CA ALA A 82 7.39 -5.16 8.12
C ALA A 82 6.63 -3.88 7.74
N ALA A 83 5.75 -3.94 6.73
CA ALA A 83 4.91 -2.81 6.33
C ALA A 83 3.85 -2.47 7.39
N VAL A 84 3.23 -3.48 7.98
CA VAL A 84 2.15 -3.32 8.97
C VAL A 84 2.68 -2.90 10.34
N MET A 85 3.85 -3.40 10.73
CA MET A 85 4.48 -3.14 12.03
C MET A 85 5.50 -1.99 12.00
N GLU A 86 5.69 -1.33 10.84
CA GLU A 86 6.70 -0.29 10.62
C GLU A 86 8.14 -0.67 10.95
N GLU A 87 8.44 -1.96 10.81
CA GLU A 87 9.81 -2.46 11.01
C GLU A 87 10.73 -2.01 9.86
N LEU A 88 10.16 -1.74 8.68
CA LEU A 88 10.87 -1.23 7.51
C LEU A 88 10.11 -0.08 6.86
N HIS A 89 10.84 0.89 6.33
CA HIS A 89 10.25 1.98 5.56
C HIS A 89 9.79 1.45 4.18
N VAL A 90 8.53 1.03 4.12
CA VAL A 90 7.88 0.54 2.91
C VAL A 90 7.09 1.67 2.27
N PHE A 91 7.29 1.88 0.97
CA PHE A 91 6.50 2.84 0.19
C PHE A 91 5.16 2.18 -0.20
N PRO A 92 4.01 2.73 0.26
CA PRO A 92 2.68 2.15 0.03
C PRO A 92 2.36 1.89 -1.46
N ASP A 93 2.65 2.86 -2.30
CA ASP A 93 2.49 2.83 -3.75
C ASP A 93 3.26 1.67 -4.39
N VAL A 94 4.54 1.52 -4.04
CA VAL A 94 5.40 0.43 -4.53
C VAL A 94 4.92 -0.93 -4.02
N LEU A 95 4.53 -1.02 -2.75
CA LEU A 95 4.04 -2.27 -2.17
C LEU A 95 2.83 -2.81 -2.94
N ALA A 96 1.86 -1.94 -3.25
CA ALA A 96 0.69 -2.33 -4.03
C ALA A 96 1.07 -2.86 -5.42
N THR A 97 1.90 -2.11 -6.15
CA THR A 97 2.38 -2.50 -7.48
C THR A 97 3.05 -3.87 -7.45
N ARG A 98 3.90 -4.13 -6.46
CA ARG A 98 4.65 -5.40 -6.37
C ARG A 98 3.76 -6.60 -6.07
N ILE A 99 2.75 -6.44 -5.22
CA ILE A 99 1.76 -7.48 -4.95
C ILE A 99 0.98 -7.83 -6.23
N LEU A 100 0.62 -6.82 -7.02
CA LEU A 100 -0.05 -7.01 -8.31
C LEU A 100 0.86 -7.68 -9.35
N GLU A 101 2.09 -7.21 -9.50
CA GLU A 101 3.10 -7.80 -10.41
C GLU A 101 3.43 -9.27 -10.04
N ALA A 102 3.39 -9.61 -8.75
CA ALA A 102 3.59 -10.97 -8.27
C ALA A 102 2.37 -11.90 -8.48
N GLY A 103 1.30 -11.38 -9.08
CA GLY A 103 0.14 -12.19 -9.45
C GLY A 103 -0.62 -12.73 -8.24
N TRP A 104 -0.82 -11.93 -7.19
CA TRP A 104 -1.39 -12.41 -5.93
C TRP A 104 -2.74 -13.10 -6.07
N GLN A 105 -3.56 -12.69 -7.04
CA GLN A 105 -4.84 -13.31 -7.34
C GLN A 105 -4.70 -14.78 -7.81
N GLN A 106 -3.54 -15.18 -8.32
CA GLN A 106 -3.27 -16.55 -8.76
C GLN A 106 -2.67 -17.44 -7.66
N TRP A 107 -2.36 -16.90 -6.48
CA TRP A 107 -1.82 -17.69 -5.36
C TRP A 107 -2.85 -18.71 -4.84
N PRO A 108 -2.41 -19.79 -4.15
CA PRO A 108 -3.31 -20.70 -3.45
C PRO A 108 -4.36 -19.97 -2.61
N ALA A 109 -5.60 -20.49 -2.59
CA ALA A 109 -6.71 -19.85 -1.88
C ALA A 109 -6.39 -19.52 -0.41
N PRO A 110 -5.79 -20.43 0.40
CA PRO A 110 -5.46 -20.12 1.79
C PRO A 110 -4.50 -18.91 1.93
N GLN A 111 -3.57 -18.73 0.99
CA GLN A 111 -2.64 -17.60 0.99
C GLN A 111 -3.35 -16.28 0.67
N ARG A 112 -4.24 -16.26 -0.33
CA ARG A 112 -5.05 -15.08 -0.65
C ARG A 112 -6.00 -14.70 0.48
N ASP A 113 -6.58 -15.71 1.12
CA ASP A 113 -7.49 -15.52 2.24
C ASP A 113 -6.74 -14.94 3.45
N ALA A 114 -5.52 -15.41 3.72
CA ALA A 114 -4.67 -14.87 4.79
C ALA A 114 -4.28 -13.40 4.53
N VAL A 115 -3.85 -13.06 3.31
CA VAL A 115 -3.54 -11.67 2.91
C VAL A 115 -4.77 -10.78 3.03
N THR A 116 -5.93 -11.26 2.55
CA THR A 116 -7.20 -10.52 2.67
C THR A 116 -7.61 -10.34 4.12
N GLY A 117 -7.45 -11.38 4.95
CA GLY A 117 -7.70 -11.33 6.39
C GLY A 117 -6.81 -10.31 7.10
N LEU A 118 -5.54 -10.24 6.72
CA LEU A 118 -4.60 -9.23 7.21
C LEU A 118 -5.08 -7.81 6.90
N TRP A 119 -5.51 -7.52 5.66
CA TRP A 119 -6.04 -6.20 5.30
C TRP A 119 -7.21 -5.75 6.18
N HIS A 120 -8.14 -6.67 6.46
CA HIS A 120 -9.26 -6.39 7.35
C HIS A 120 -8.79 -6.11 8.78
N ALA A 121 -7.87 -6.92 9.30
CA ALA A 121 -7.39 -6.77 10.67
C ALA A 121 -6.54 -5.50 10.84
N TRP A 122 -5.68 -5.20 9.86
CA TRP A 122 -4.83 -4.02 9.83
C TRP A 122 -5.63 -2.72 9.81
N LEU A 123 -6.59 -2.61 8.88
CA LEU A 123 -7.45 -1.43 8.80
C LEU A 123 -8.24 -1.23 10.10
N ARG A 124 -8.81 -2.30 10.67
CA ARG A 124 -9.52 -2.21 11.95
C ARG A 124 -8.61 -1.76 13.10
N ALA A 125 -7.40 -2.30 13.20
CA ALA A 125 -6.45 -1.92 14.23
C ALA A 125 -6.10 -0.42 14.14
N ILE A 126 -5.80 0.08 12.93
CA ILE A 126 -5.57 1.51 12.69
C ILE A 126 -6.76 2.35 13.14
N LEU A 127 -7.98 1.98 12.76
CA LEU A 127 -9.18 2.77 13.06
C LEU A 127 -9.57 2.80 14.54
N HIS A 128 -9.02 1.91 15.36
CA HIS A 128 -9.26 1.87 16.80
C HIS A 128 -8.15 2.56 17.61
N GLN A 129 -7.09 3.05 16.99
CA GLN A 129 -5.98 3.72 17.66
C GLN A 129 -5.56 4.99 16.95
N TYR A 130 -5.42 6.07 17.71
CA TYR A 130 -4.91 7.32 17.21
C TYR A 130 -3.95 7.99 18.20
N PRO A 131 -2.76 8.43 17.77
CA PRO A 131 -2.22 8.21 16.43
C PRO A 131 -1.96 6.71 16.22
N SER A 132 -2.19 6.22 15.00
CA SER A 132 -1.65 4.93 14.58
C SER A 132 -0.21 5.14 14.15
N SER A 133 0.57 4.06 14.16
CA SER A 133 1.92 4.12 13.63
C SER A 133 1.86 4.39 12.11
N VAL A 134 1.05 3.60 11.37
CA VAL A 134 0.87 3.77 9.92
C VAL A 134 -0.30 4.71 9.67
N PRO A 135 -0.15 5.77 8.85
CA PRO A 135 -1.28 6.60 8.44
C PRO A 135 -2.39 5.78 7.78
N ALA A 136 -3.63 5.99 8.19
CA ALA A 136 -4.77 5.25 7.64
C ALA A 136 -4.95 5.42 6.12
N SER A 137 -4.55 6.57 5.58
CA SER A 137 -4.49 6.86 4.14
C SER A 137 -3.48 5.97 3.41
N ALA A 138 -2.31 5.72 3.99
CA ALA A 138 -1.30 4.83 3.42
C ALA A 138 -1.77 3.36 3.40
N ALA A 139 -2.44 2.91 4.47
CA ALA A 139 -3.04 1.57 4.49
C ALA A 139 -4.14 1.42 3.43
N LEU A 140 -5.04 2.41 3.31
CA LEU A 140 -6.07 2.40 2.27
C LEU A 140 -5.49 2.45 0.86
N GLU A 141 -4.40 3.18 0.65
CA GLU A 141 -3.70 3.23 -0.64
C GLU A 141 -3.24 1.85 -1.08
N VAL A 142 -2.53 1.12 -0.22
CA VAL A 142 -2.09 -0.25 -0.50
C VAL A 142 -3.30 -1.14 -0.78
N ILE A 143 -4.25 -1.16 0.15
CA ILE A 143 -5.37 -2.10 0.11
C ILE A 143 -6.24 -1.84 -1.13
N ALA A 144 -6.55 -0.60 -1.45
CA ALA A 144 -7.39 -0.24 -2.59
C ALA A 144 -6.71 -0.56 -3.92
N ALA A 145 -5.43 -0.23 -4.08
CA ALA A 145 -4.69 -0.53 -5.29
C ALA A 145 -4.56 -2.06 -5.50
N VAL A 146 -4.24 -2.82 -4.46
CA VAL A 146 -4.13 -4.29 -4.52
C VAL A 146 -5.47 -4.97 -4.84
N THR A 147 -6.56 -4.49 -4.25
CA THR A 147 -7.88 -5.14 -4.34
C THR A 147 -8.74 -4.61 -5.48
N GLY A 148 -8.37 -3.47 -6.08
CA GLY A 148 -9.09 -2.83 -7.16
C GLY A 148 -10.43 -2.22 -6.75
N THR A 149 -10.65 -1.96 -5.46
CA THR A 149 -11.85 -1.32 -4.93
C THR A 149 -11.59 -0.70 -3.56
N LEU A 150 -12.30 0.39 -3.25
CA LEU A 150 -12.30 1.02 -1.93
C LEU A 150 -13.49 0.59 -1.09
N LYS A 151 -14.63 0.27 -1.72
CA LYS A 151 -15.93 0.15 -1.06
C LYS A 151 -15.94 -0.75 0.18
N PRO A 152 -15.44 -2.00 0.17
CA PRO A 152 -15.48 -2.85 1.37
C PRO A 152 -14.70 -2.25 2.55
N TRP A 153 -13.62 -1.52 2.25
CA TRP A 153 -12.73 -0.90 3.22
C TRP A 153 -13.32 0.38 3.79
N LEU A 154 -13.99 1.17 2.94
CA LEU A 154 -14.78 2.34 3.34
C LEU A 154 -16.01 1.94 4.16
N ASP A 155 -16.62 0.78 3.89
CA ASP A 155 -17.71 0.24 4.70
C ASP A 155 -17.22 -0.08 6.13
N ILE A 156 -16.05 -0.73 6.29
CA ILE A 156 -15.42 -0.96 7.60
C ILE A 156 -15.19 0.36 8.35
N TRP A 157 -14.71 1.38 7.64
CA TRP A 157 -14.49 2.70 8.23
C TRP A 157 -15.80 3.36 8.67
N SER A 158 -16.82 3.29 7.84
CA SER A 158 -18.17 3.81 8.12
C SER A 158 -18.75 3.20 9.38
N ASP A 159 -18.57 1.88 9.54
CA ASP A 159 -19.07 1.11 10.69
C ASP A 159 -18.22 1.32 11.96
N THR A 160 -16.99 1.80 11.82
CA THR A 160 -16.09 2.06 12.96
C THR A 160 -16.34 3.48 13.51
N LEU A 161 -17.30 3.57 14.43
CA LEU A 161 -17.73 4.82 15.06
C LEU A 161 -16.92 5.16 16.32
N THR A 162 -15.62 5.41 16.14
CA THR A 162 -14.71 5.79 17.24
C THR A 162 -14.12 7.18 17.01
N PRO A 163 -13.75 7.91 18.07
CA PRO A 163 -13.01 9.17 17.93
C PRO A 163 -11.67 9.02 17.20
N ALA A 164 -11.06 7.82 17.24
CA ALA A 164 -9.84 7.54 16.49
C ALA A 164 -10.10 7.50 14.98
N ALA A 165 -11.15 6.79 14.55
CA ALA A 165 -11.54 6.72 13.14
C ALA A 165 -11.96 8.09 12.57
N ASP A 166 -12.60 8.94 13.38
CA ASP A 166 -12.96 10.31 12.96
C ASP A 166 -11.73 11.21 12.78
N ARG A 167 -10.71 11.08 13.64
CA ARG A 167 -9.45 11.81 13.46
C ARG A 167 -8.68 11.34 12.23
N HIS A 168 -8.60 10.03 12.02
CA HIS A 168 -8.03 9.49 10.78
C HIS A 168 -8.76 9.97 9.53
N LEU A 169 -10.08 10.16 9.61
CA LEU A 169 -10.89 10.63 8.49
C LEU A 169 -10.53 12.08 8.14
N ALA A 170 -10.36 12.94 9.15
CA ALA A 170 -9.91 14.30 8.96
C ALA A 170 -8.50 14.32 8.33
N ASP A 171 -7.54 13.56 8.87
CA ASP A 171 -6.17 13.50 8.35
C ASP A 171 -6.12 12.96 6.91
N LEU A 172 -6.98 12.01 6.56
CA LEU A 172 -7.10 11.46 5.21
C LEU A 172 -7.60 12.52 4.22
N VAL A 173 -8.65 13.27 4.56
CA VAL A 173 -9.17 14.35 3.72
C VAL A 173 -8.11 15.44 3.54
N ASP A 174 -7.47 15.87 4.63
CA ASP A 174 -6.46 16.92 4.59
C ASP A 174 -5.25 16.50 3.73
N ARG A 175 -4.78 15.25 3.88
CA ARG A 175 -3.66 14.70 3.10
C ARG A 175 -3.97 14.61 1.61
N TRP A 176 -5.08 13.97 1.23
CA TRP A 176 -5.39 13.80 -0.19
C TRP A 176 -5.78 15.10 -0.88
N ASN A 177 -6.40 16.05 -0.17
CA ASN A 177 -6.67 17.39 -0.70
C ASN A 177 -5.36 18.18 -0.95
N SER A 178 -4.38 18.08 -0.04
CA SER A 178 -3.15 18.88 -0.11
C SER A 178 -2.07 18.29 -1.02
N GLU A 179 -1.90 16.97 -1.05
CA GLU A 179 -0.78 16.33 -1.76
C GLU A 179 -1.11 15.89 -3.19
N TRP A 180 -2.36 15.47 -3.46
CA TRP A 180 -2.70 14.75 -4.69
C TRP A 180 -3.85 15.38 -5.49
N GLY A 181 -4.76 16.09 -4.83
CA GLY A 181 -6.02 16.52 -5.43
C GLY A 181 -6.99 15.33 -5.53
N MET A 182 -8.22 15.50 -5.03
CA MET A 182 -9.21 14.43 -5.01
C MET A 182 -9.99 14.28 -6.33
N GLU A 183 -9.75 15.13 -7.33
CA GLU A 183 -10.47 15.13 -8.59
C GLU A 183 -10.12 13.98 -9.55
N ASP A 184 -8.90 13.46 -9.49
CA ASP A 184 -8.40 12.32 -10.29
C ASP A 184 -7.38 11.53 -9.45
N LEU A 185 -7.72 11.28 -8.18
CA LEU A 185 -6.88 10.53 -7.24
C LEU A 185 -6.69 9.10 -7.77
N ARG A 186 -5.43 8.78 -8.04
CA ARG A 186 -4.97 7.46 -8.48
C ARG A 186 -4.04 6.89 -7.42
N LEU A 187 -4.25 5.61 -7.08
CA LEU A 187 -3.54 4.91 -6.01
C LEU A 187 -2.69 3.79 -6.63
N GLY A 188 -1.49 3.62 -6.06
CA GLY A 188 -0.45 2.71 -6.54
C GLY A 188 0.58 3.41 -7.45
N ALA A 189 1.80 2.87 -7.52
CA ALA A 189 2.92 3.55 -8.19
C ALA A 189 2.75 3.65 -9.72
N MET A 190 1.82 2.86 -10.29
CA MET A 190 1.51 2.81 -11.72
C MET A 190 0.07 3.24 -12.01
N ASP A 191 -0.55 4.02 -11.11
CA ASP A 191 -1.93 4.51 -11.20
C ASP A 191 -2.97 3.37 -11.30
N GLU A 192 -2.74 2.26 -10.60
CA GLU A 192 -3.49 1.01 -10.73
C GLU A 192 -4.98 1.16 -10.38
N PHE A 193 -5.32 2.09 -9.50
CA PHE A 193 -6.70 2.28 -9.06
C PHE A 193 -7.14 3.75 -9.06
N HIS A 194 -8.22 4.06 -9.76
CA HIS A 194 -8.85 5.38 -9.77
C HIS A 194 -9.86 5.50 -8.61
N ALA A 195 -9.43 6.18 -7.54
CA ALA A 195 -10.13 6.22 -6.26
C ALA A 195 -11.26 7.26 -6.18
N THR A 196 -11.17 8.34 -6.97
CA THR A 196 -12.10 9.48 -6.90
C THR A 196 -13.58 9.10 -6.85
N PRO A 197 -14.11 8.18 -7.69
CA PRO A 197 -15.55 7.93 -7.73
C PRO A 197 -16.09 7.32 -6.44
N GLU A 198 -15.41 6.29 -5.94
CA GLU A 198 -15.81 5.60 -4.70
C GLU A 198 -15.60 6.50 -3.47
N LEU A 199 -14.48 7.21 -3.42
CA LEU A 199 -14.16 8.13 -2.34
C LEU A 199 -15.15 9.29 -2.26
N THR A 200 -15.47 9.91 -3.40
CA THR A 200 -16.42 11.04 -3.45
C THR A 200 -17.81 10.62 -2.98
N ALA A 201 -18.31 9.48 -3.48
CA ALA A 201 -19.60 8.95 -3.08
C ALA A 201 -19.68 8.66 -1.57
N TRP A 202 -18.59 8.11 -1.01
CA TRP A 202 -18.50 7.83 0.42
C TRP A 202 -18.46 9.10 1.28
N LEU A 203 -17.62 10.07 0.92
CA LEU A 203 -17.50 11.35 1.63
C LEU A 203 -18.82 12.13 1.63
N GLN A 204 -19.53 12.17 0.50
CA GLN A 204 -20.83 12.83 0.38
C GLN A 204 -21.96 12.11 1.12
N GLY A 205 -21.79 10.82 1.39
CA GLY A 205 -22.80 9.97 2.01
C GLY A 205 -22.48 9.64 3.46
N ALA A 206 -21.89 8.46 3.66
CA ALA A 206 -21.84 7.76 4.94
C ALA A 206 -21.09 8.52 6.05
N VAL A 207 -20.12 9.36 5.69
CA VAL A 207 -19.23 10.00 6.66
C VAL A 207 -19.28 11.53 6.67
N TRP A 208 -20.13 12.16 5.84
CA TRP A 208 -20.20 13.62 5.74
C TRP A 208 -20.34 14.31 7.11
N ASN A 209 -21.27 13.80 7.94
CA ASN A 209 -21.57 14.36 9.26
C ASN A 209 -20.48 14.11 10.31
N ARG A 210 -19.48 13.26 10.01
CA ARG A 210 -18.33 12.96 10.87
C ARG A 210 -17.17 13.92 10.61
N LEU A 211 -17.17 14.60 9.47
CA LEU A 211 -16.16 15.59 9.12
C LEU A 211 -16.35 16.89 9.92
N GLY A 212 -15.23 17.55 10.22
CA GLY A 212 -15.24 18.90 10.75
C GLY A 212 -15.76 19.91 9.71
N ARG A 213 -16.24 21.06 10.20
CA ARG A 213 -16.79 22.11 9.34
C ARG A 213 -15.78 22.62 8.30
N THR A 214 -14.51 22.75 8.69
CA THR A 214 -13.43 23.14 7.77
C THR A 214 -13.32 22.17 6.60
N GLN A 215 -13.24 20.86 6.88
CA GLN A 215 -13.16 19.83 5.83
C GLN A 215 -14.42 19.84 4.94
N GLN A 216 -15.61 19.97 5.53
CA GLN A 216 -16.85 20.06 4.76
C GLN A 216 -16.87 21.28 3.82
N ASP A 217 -16.43 22.45 4.29
CA ASP A 217 -16.40 23.68 3.50
C ASP A 217 -15.38 23.56 2.34
N GLU A 218 -14.21 22.95 2.60
CA GLU A 218 -13.17 22.70 1.59
C GLU A 218 -13.64 21.73 0.50
N LEU A 219 -14.18 20.58 0.89
CA LEU A 219 -14.74 19.59 -0.05
C LEU A 219 -15.87 20.18 -0.89
N SER A 220 -16.80 20.92 -0.25
CA SER A 220 -17.89 21.60 -0.94
C SER A 220 -17.39 22.60 -1.98
N ARG A 221 -16.35 23.37 -1.63
CA ARG A 221 -15.71 24.31 -2.56
C ARG A 221 -15.07 23.59 -3.73
N MET A 222 -14.32 22.53 -3.47
CA MET A 222 -13.65 21.73 -4.50
C MET A 222 -14.66 21.13 -5.49
N TRP A 223 -15.69 20.43 -5.01
CA TRP A 223 -16.69 19.82 -5.90
C TRP A 223 -17.48 20.84 -6.71
N ARG A 224 -17.76 22.02 -6.15
CA ARG A 224 -18.39 23.11 -6.90
C ARG A 224 -17.52 23.58 -8.07
N ILE A 225 -16.21 23.75 -7.85
CA ILE A 225 -15.26 24.14 -8.91
C ILE A 225 -15.22 23.07 -10.02
N LEU A 226 -15.19 21.79 -9.64
CA LEU A 226 -15.19 20.68 -10.60
C LEU A 226 -16.48 20.64 -11.42
N ALA A 227 -17.63 20.84 -10.79
CA ALA A 227 -18.93 20.89 -11.47
C ALA A 227 -19.03 22.08 -12.44
N GLU A 228 -18.56 23.27 -12.04
CA GLU A 228 -18.50 24.46 -12.90
C GLU A 228 -17.55 24.25 -14.10
N SER A 229 -16.41 23.59 -13.90
CA SER A 229 -15.45 23.26 -14.96
C SER A 229 -16.06 22.32 -16.00
N ALA A 230 -16.75 21.27 -15.54
CA ALA A 230 -17.44 20.32 -16.40
C ALA A 230 -18.57 20.98 -17.22
N ALA A 231 -19.37 21.85 -16.59
CA ALA A 231 -20.49 22.54 -17.25
C ALA A 231 -20.04 23.55 -18.32
N ASN A 232 -18.87 24.17 -18.14
CA ASN A 232 -18.35 25.19 -19.06
C ASN A 232 -17.66 24.62 -20.31
N GLY A 233 -17.71 23.30 -20.53
CA GLY A 233 -17.10 22.68 -21.71
C GLY A 233 -15.57 22.84 -21.79
N ARG A 234 -14.92 23.31 -20.71
CA ARG A 234 -13.46 23.25 -20.56
C ARG A 234 -13.06 21.85 -20.11
N GLY A 235 -13.52 20.85 -20.86
CA GLY A 235 -13.04 19.49 -20.73
C GLY A 235 -11.57 19.48 -21.10
N ARG A 236 -10.70 19.24 -20.11
CA ARG A 236 -9.28 18.95 -20.25
C ARG A 236 -8.53 19.94 -21.15
N GLN A 237 -8.15 21.10 -20.61
CA GLN A 237 -6.72 21.40 -20.77
C GLN A 237 -6.03 20.38 -19.86
N ALA A 238 -5.43 19.37 -20.47
CA ALA A 238 -4.40 18.59 -19.79
C ALA A 238 -3.53 19.62 -19.06
N LEU A 239 -3.45 19.50 -17.73
CA LEU A 239 -2.37 20.14 -17.03
C LEU A 239 -1.12 19.81 -17.83
N PRO A 240 -0.33 20.81 -18.24
CA PRO A 240 0.80 20.53 -19.08
C PRO A 240 1.69 19.48 -18.40
N ASP A 241 2.37 18.62 -19.18
CA ASP A 241 3.30 17.59 -18.69
C ASP A 241 4.37 18.11 -17.71
N HIS A 242 4.50 19.42 -17.53
CA HIS A 242 5.36 20.08 -16.55
C HIS A 242 4.78 20.23 -15.13
N VAL A 243 3.57 19.72 -14.85
CA VAL A 243 3.11 19.39 -13.48
C VAL A 243 2.93 17.87 -13.33
N ARG A 244 3.69 17.07 -14.08
CA ARG A 244 4.39 15.99 -13.40
C ARG A 244 5.40 16.71 -12.53
N VAL A 245 5.06 16.96 -11.26
CA VAL A 245 6.14 16.97 -10.26
C VAL A 245 6.86 15.68 -10.56
N ALA A 246 8.11 15.82 -11.03
CA ALA A 246 8.97 14.68 -11.16
C ALA A 246 8.76 13.92 -9.86
N VAL A 247 8.23 12.69 -9.94
CA VAL A 247 8.66 11.64 -9.03
C VAL A 247 10.13 11.98 -8.87
N PRO A 248 10.59 12.43 -7.68
CA PRO A 248 12.00 12.71 -7.58
C PRO A 248 12.59 11.42 -8.12
N GLN A 249 13.45 11.52 -9.14
CA GLN A 249 14.48 10.53 -9.21
C GLN A 249 15.16 10.70 -7.86
N ARG A 250 14.62 10.00 -6.85
CA ARG A 250 15.26 9.71 -5.61
C ARG A 250 16.37 8.88 -6.16
N SER A 251 17.46 9.56 -6.48
CA SER A 251 18.75 8.97 -6.67
C SER A 251 18.78 7.91 -5.60
N SER A 252 18.75 6.64 -6.00
CA SER A 252 19.00 5.55 -5.08
C SER A 252 20.21 6.03 -4.28
N PRO A 253 20.14 6.07 -2.93
CA PRO A 253 21.37 6.32 -2.19
C PRO A 253 22.38 5.34 -2.77
N PRO A 254 23.60 5.78 -3.13
CA PRO A 254 24.60 4.84 -3.59
C PRO A 254 24.69 3.79 -2.48
N LEU A 255 24.27 2.56 -2.78
CA LEU A 255 24.63 1.41 -1.95
C LEU A 255 26.14 1.51 -1.87
N SER A 256 26.63 1.91 -0.70
CA SER A 256 28.02 2.20 -0.49
C SER A 256 28.76 0.91 -0.80
N SER A 257 29.39 0.86 -1.97
CA SER A 257 30.36 -0.15 -2.36
C SER A 257 31.64 0.13 -1.59
N SER A 258 31.56 0.04 -0.27
CA SER A 258 32.69 -0.01 0.64
C SER A 258 32.83 -1.45 1.17
N ARG A 259 33.10 -2.38 0.25
CA ARG A 259 33.97 -3.52 0.57
C ARG A 259 35.25 -3.35 -0.24
N LEU A 260 36.16 -2.63 0.40
CA LEU A 260 37.57 -2.60 0.05
C LEU A 260 38.09 -4.02 -0.10
N ARG A 261 38.83 -4.19 -1.20
CA ARG A 261 39.81 -5.25 -1.46
C ARG A 261 40.48 -5.72 -0.16
N SER A 262 40.43 -7.03 0.06
CA SER A 262 41.51 -7.85 0.65
C SER A 262 41.21 -9.30 0.29
#